data_AF-A0A956MNY2-F1
#
_entry.id   AF-A0A956MNY2-F1
#
_cell.length_a   1.000
_cell.length_b   1.000
_cell.length_c   1.000
_cell.angle_alpha   90.00
_cell.angle_beta   90.00
_cell.angle_gamma   90.00
#
_symmetry.space_group_name_H-M   'P 1'
#
loop_
_entity.id
_entity.type
_entity.pdbx_description
1 polymer ?
#
loop_
_entity_poly.entity_id
_entity_poly.type
_entity_poly.pdbx_seq_one_letter_code
_entity_poly.pdbx_strand_id
1 'polypeptide(L)'
;MAVRLRLRRMGKKKKPFYRIVAIDSRAARGGKYLENIGYYNPLPDPVDLNVKTDRALYWLQSGAQPSDTVKSLLKRNGVMLRFDLLKKGKSEEEIEQEFQKWQELQEDRVRRAEAAKIQAESKKAKAEEKAAKKEEPVAEEAPAAEPEKETKAEAESPEKAEAAEEPVAEETESEEKKSEEASN
;
A
#
# COMPACT_ATOMS: atom_id res chain seq x y z
N MET A 1 30.01 -7.60 -2.80
CA MET A 1 29.02 -8.32 -1.95
C MET A 1 28.28 -7.26 -1.15
N ALA A 2 26.95 -7.17 -1.23
CA ALA A 2 26.20 -6.08 -0.60
C ALA A 2 24.94 -6.61 0.10
N VAL A 3 24.72 -6.22 1.35
CA VAL A 3 23.49 -6.56 2.09
C VAL A 3 22.39 -5.57 1.71
N ARG A 4 21.19 -6.09 1.44
CA ARG A 4 19.98 -5.30 1.18
C ARG A 4 18.91 -5.56 2.22
N LEU A 5 18.22 -4.51 2.66
CA LEU A 5 17.02 -4.63 3.48
C LEU A 5 15.79 -4.65 2.58
N ARG A 6 15.09 -5.79 2.53
CA ARG A 6 13.96 -6.01 1.61
C ARG A 6 12.80 -6.77 2.25
N LEU A 7 11.62 -6.63 1.64
CA LEU A 7 10.40 -7.31 2.06
C LEU A 7 10.34 -8.75 1.53
N ARG A 8 10.51 -9.74 2.42
CA ARG A 8 10.19 -11.15 2.12
C ARG A 8 8.69 -11.34 2.28
N ARG A 9 7.99 -11.71 1.19
CA ARG A 9 6.55 -12.02 1.24
C ARG A 9 6.35 -13.37 1.92
N MET A 10 5.37 -13.39 2.81
CA MET A 10 4.83 -14.51 3.56
C MET A 10 3.29 -14.41 3.49
N GLY A 11 2.58 -15.31 4.18
CA GLY A 11 1.11 -15.31 4.23
C GLY A 11 0.46 -16.10 3.08
N LYS A 12 -0.84 -15.90 2.89
CA LYS A 12 -1.69 -16.70 1.99
C LYS A 12 -2.13 -15.89 0.76
N LYS A 13 -2.75 -16.54 -0.24
CA LYS A 13 -3.45 -15.85 -1.35
C LYS A 13 -4.47 -14.85 -0.77
N LYS A 14 -4.54 -13.64 -1.35
CA LYS A 14 -5.31 -12.48 -0.84
C LYS A 14 -4.99 -11.99 0.59
N LYS A 15 -4.04 -12.60 1.33
CA LYS A 15 -3.61 -12.15 2.67
C LYS A 15 -2.07 -12.04 2.75
N PRO A 16 -1.47 -10.97 2.17
CA PRO A 16 -0.03 -10.76 2.18
C PRO A 16 0.46 -10.34 3.58
N PHE A 17 1.53 -10.99 4.04
CA PHE A 17 2.30 -10.57 5.21
C PHE A 17 3.76 -10.39 4.78
N TYR A 18 4.48 -9.41 5.32
CA TYR A 18 5.87 -9.17 4.93
C TYR A 18 6.79 -9.21 6.15
N ARG A 19 7.98 -9.79 5.96
CA ARG A 19 9.10 -9.68 6.91
C ARG A 19 10.15 -8.74 6.34
N ILE A 20 10.68 -7.85 7.17
CA ILE A 20 11.79 -6.95 6.84
C ILE A 20 13.07 -7.72 7.16
N VAL A 21 13.79 -8.18 6.12
CA VAL A 21 14.95 -9.07 6.28
C VAL A 21 16.22 -8.43 5.74
N ALA A 22 17.34 -8.67 6.43
CA ALA A 22 18.69 -8.43 5.95
C ALA A 22 19.21 -9.66 5.19
N ILE A 23 19.69 -9.48 3.97
CA ILE A 23 20.08 -10.57 3.07
C ILE A 23 21.05 -10.09 1.98
N ASP A 24 21.91 -10.96 1.44
CA ASP A 24 22.73 -10.61 0.26
C ASP A 24 21.81 -10.22 -0.91
N SER A 25 22.15 -9.11 -1.55
CA SER A 25 21.51 -8.58 -2.76
C SER A 25 21.20 -9.62 -3.85
N ARG A 26 22.07 -10.63 -4.02
CA ARG A 26 22.01 -11.67 -5.06
C ARG A 26 21.10 -12.84 -4.72
N ALA A 27 20.74 -13.02 -3.45
CA ALA A 27 19.93 -14.17 -3.04
C ALA A 27 18.49 -14.06 -3.57
N ALA A 28 17.85 -15.20 -3.87
CA ALA A 28 16.45 -15.25 -4.30
C ALA A 28 15.48 -14.65 -3.25
N ARG A 29 14.38 -14.04 -3.71
CA ARG A 29 13.41 -13.29 -2.85
C ARG A 29 12.94 -14.07 -1.62
N GLY A 30 12.72 -15.37 -1.76
CA GLY A 30 12.27 -16.27 -0.69
C GLY A 30 13.39 -16.99 0.08
N GLY A 31 14.65 -16.82 -0.30
CA GLY A 31 15.79 -17.61 0.21
C GLY A 31 16.20 -17.33 1.66
N LYS A 32 17.29 -17.98 2.08
CA LYS A 32 17.90 -17.83 3.42
C LYS A 32 18.36 -16.38 3.63
N TYR A 33 17.84 -15.74 4.66
CA TYR A 33 18.24 -14.40 5.11
C TYR A 33 19.27 -14.49 6.24
N LEU A 34 19.97 -13.39 6.48
CA LEU A 34 20.93 -13.23 7.58
C LEU A 34 20.17 -12.99 8.90
N GLU A 35 19.29 -12.00 8.90
CA GLU A 35 18.50 -11.62 10.07
C GLU A 35 17.09 -11.13 9.69
N ASN A 36 16.13 -11.36 10.60
CA ASN A 36 14.79 -10.78 10.53
C ASN A 36 14.70 -9.57 11.47
N ILE A 37 14.63 -8.37 10.90
CA ILE A 37 14.62 -7.09 11.62
C ILE A 37 13.22 -6.72 12.11
N GLY A 38 12.18 -7.14 11.39
CA GLY A 38 10.80 -6.75 11.71
C GLY A 38 9.77 -7.35 10.77
N TYR A 39 8.54 -6.88 10.87
CA TYR A 39 7.46 -7.30 10.00
C TYR A 39 6.55 -6.12 9.61
N TYR A 40 5.80 -6.32 8.54
CA TYR A 40 4.89 -5.33 7.96
C TYR A 40 3.63 -6.04 7.45
N ASN A 41 2.48 -5.60 7.96
CA ASN A 41 1.16 -6.11 7.62
C ASN A 41 0.29 -4.97 7.05
N PRO A 42 0.00 -4.95 5.74
CA PRO A 42 -0.73 -3.86 5.08
C PRO A 42 -2.26 -3.99 5.18
N LEU A 43 -2.78 -5.02 5.84
CA LEU A 43 -4.21 -5.34 5.86
C LEU A 43 -5.05 -4.59 6.92
N PRO A 44 -4.59 -4.37 8.16
CA PRO A 44 -5.34 -3.59 9.13
C PRO A 44 -5.19 -2.09 8.87
N ASP A 45 -6.22 -1.34 9.21
CA ASP A 45 -6.20 0.12 9.36
C ASP A 45 -6.47 0.42 10.85
N PRO A 46 -5.50 0.95 11.62
CA PRO A 46 -4.16 1.37 11.22
C PRO A 46 -3.22 0.21 10.88
N VAL A 47 -2.25 0.51 10.01
CA VAL A 47 -1.28 -0.43 9.43
C VAL A 47 -0.27 -0.92 10.49
N ASP A 48 -0.22 -2.24 10.67
CA ASP A 48 0.63 -2.91 11.67
C ASP A 48 2.06 -3.09 11.14
N LEU A 49 3.00 -2.40 11.80
CA LEU A 49 4.42 -2.32 11.46
C LEU A 49 5.25 -2.40 12.75
N ASN A 50 6.07 -3.43 12.86
CA ASN A 50 7.01 -3.59 13.97
C ASN A 50 8.43 -3.74 13.44
N VAL A 51 9.35 -2.94 13.97
CA VAL A 51 10.76 -2.90 13.57
C VAL A 51 11.62 -2.91 14.83
N LYS A 52 12.63 -3.78 14.88
CA LYS A 52 13.68 -3.73 15.92
C LYS A 52 14.66 -2.61 15.59
N THR A 53 14.47 -1.43 16.19
CA THR A 53 15.26 -0.22 15.95
C THR A 53 16.76 -0.47 15.99
N ASP A 54 17.27 -1.10 17.05
CA ASP A 54 18.71 -1.31 17.27
C ASP A 54 19.36 -2.16 16.16
N ARG A 55 18.66 -3.23 15.76
CA ARG A 55 19.12 -4.11 14.67
C ARG A 55 18.99 -3.44 13.30
N ALA A 56 17.95 -2.62 13.10
CA ALA A 56 17.82 -1.81 11.89
C ALA A 56 18.97 -0.79 11.76
N LEU A 57 19.30 -0.08 12.84
CA LEU A 57 20.42 0.85 12.91
C LEU A 57 21.77 0.15 12.66
N TYR A 58 22.03 -0.98 13.33
CA TYR A 58 23.24 -1.79 13.11
C TYR A 58 23.44 -2.15 11.63
N TRP A 59 22.39 -2.61 10.94
CA TRP A 59 22.49 -2.95 9.52
C TRP A 59 22.70 -1.71 8.63
N LEU A 60 22.04 -0.59 8.92
CA LEU A 60 22.23 0.67 8.18
C LEU A 60 23.65 1.23 8.35
N GLN A 61 24.20 1.20 9.57
CA GLN A 61 25.60 1.55 9.86
C GLN A 61 26.59 0.61 9.16
N SER A 62 26.26 -0.68 9.08
CA SER A 62 27.02 -1.68 8.32
C SER A 62 26.88 -1.53 6.78
N GLY A 63 26.29 -0.44 6.30
CA GLY A 63 26.15 -0.11 4.87
C GLY A 63 25.02 -0.82 4.14
N ALA A 64 24.12 -1.53 4.84
CA ALA A 64 23.02 -2.26 4.20
C ALA A 64 22.06 -1.30 3.49
N GLN A 65 21.76 -1.59 2.22
CA GLN A 65 20.95 -0.71 1.38
C GLN A 65 19.45 -1.08 1.46
N PRO A 66 18.58 -0.20 1.99
CA PRO A 66 17.14 -0.46 2.02
C PRO A 66 16.51 -0.30 0.64
N SER A 67 15.61 -1.22 0.30
CA SER A 67 14.66 -1.02 -0.80
C SER A 67 13.68 0.13 -0.50
N ASP A 68 13.14 0.78 -1.53
CA ASP A 68 12.38 2.03 -1.37
C ASP A 68 11.16 1.89 -0.42
N THR A 69 10.37 0.82 -0.56
CA THR A 69 9.27 0.53 0.38
C THR A 69 9.77 0.35 1.82
N VAL A 70 10.89 -0.36 2.02
CA VAL A 70 11.49 -0.52 3.36
C VAL A 70 11.99 0.82 3.89
N LYS A 71 12.61 1.66 3.06
CA LYS A 71 13.04 3.03 3.41
C LYS A 71 11.85 3.88 3.84
N SER A 72 10.71 3.77 3.16
CA SER A 72 9.45 4.44 3.55
C SER A 72 8.92 3.97 4.91
N LEU A 73 8.93 2.65 5.17
CA LEU A 73 8.53 2.10 6.46
C LEU A 73 9.47 2.51 7.61
N LEU A 74 10.80 2.46 7.38
CA LEU A 74 11.81 2.91 8.35
C LEU A 74 11.75 4.43 8.62
N LYS A 75 11.32 5.24 7.65
CA LYS A 75 11.01 6.67 7.86
C LYS A 75 9.79 6.85 8.74
N ARG A 76 8.69 6.12 8.51
CA ARG A 76 7.45 6.20 9.33
C ARG A 76 7.68 5.79 10.78
N ASN A 77 8.58 4.84 11.02
CA ASN A 77 8.97 4.39 12.36
C ASN A 77 10.08 5.26 13.00
N GLY A 78 10.64 6.25 12.28
CA GLY A 78 11.67 7.17 12.79
C GLY A 78 13.09 6.61 12.84
N VAL A 79 13.33 5.34 12.48
CA VAL A 79 14.68 4.74 12.41
C VAL A 79 15.62 5.51 11.49
N MET A 80 15.11 5.97 10.33
CA MET A 80 15.90 6.77 9.39
C MET A 80 16.30 8.13 9.97
N LEU A 81 15.46 8.74 10.80
CA LEU A 81 15.79 9.99 11.48
C LEU A 81 16.97 9.75 12.44
N ARG A 82 16.87 8.76 13.34
CA ARG A 82 17.96 8.37 14.25
C ARG A 82 19.27 8.10 13.49
N PHE A 83 19.21 7.37 12.37
CA PHE A 83 20.39 7.11 11.52
C PHE A 83 20.99 8.37 10.88
N ASP A 84 20.16 9.26 10.34
CA ASP A 84 20.62 10.49 9.68
C ASP A 84 21.24 11.48 10.68
N LEU A 85 20.78 11.49 11.94
CA LEU A 85 21.36 12.29 13.02
C LEU A 85 22.68 11.70 13.53
N LEU A 86 22.74 10.38 13.69
CA LEU A 86 23.96 9.66 14.05
C LEU A 86 25.07 9.83 13.00
N LYS A 87 24.71 9.82 11.71
CA LYS A 87 25.64 10.13 10.60
C LYS A 87 26.17 11.57 10.62
N LYS A 88 25.43 12.52 11.23
CA LYS A 88 25.88 13.91 11.44
C LYS A 88 26.79 14.07 12.67
N GLY A 89 27.00 13.01 13.47
CA GLY A 89 27.86 13.06 14.65
C GLY A 89 27.24 13.76 15.87
N LYS A 90 25.90 13.81 15.96
CA LYS A 90 25.19 14.34 17.13
C LYS A 90 25.36 13.44 18.36
N SER A 91 25.22 14.02 19.56
CA SER A 91 25.18 13.26 20.80
C SER A 91 23.90 12.42 20.90
N GLU A 92 23.96 11.32 21.66
CA GLU A 92 22.81 10.42 21.84
C GLU A 92 21.63 11.12 22.54
N GLU A 93 21.92 12.06 23.45
CA GLU A 93 20.93 12.93 24.09
C GLU A 93 20.19 13.84 23.09
N GLU A 94 20.92 14.46 22.17
CA GLU A 94 20.32 15.33 21.13
C GLU A 94 19.48 14.51 20.14
N ILE A 95 19.94 13.29 19.81
CA ILE A 95 19.19 12.34 18.97
C ILE A 95 17.85 11.98 19.62
N GLU A 96 17.83 11.69 20.93
CA GLU A 96 16.59 11.35 21.63
C GLU A 96 15.68 12.57 21.78
N GLN A 97 16.21 13.76 22.07
CA GLN A 97 15.41 15.00 22.12
C GLN A 97 14.75 15.33 20.77
N GLU A 98 15.49 15.25 19.66
CA GLU A 98 14.91 15.45 18.33
C GLU A 98 13.91 14.34 17.95
N PHE A 99 14.13 13.11 18.43
CA PHE A 99 13.21 12.00 18.23
C PHE A 99 11.91 12.19 19.02
N GLN A 100 11.96 12.55 20.30
CA GLN A 100 10.79 12.85 21.13
C GLN A 100 9.97 13.98 20.52
N LYS A 101 10.61 15.11 20.16
CA LYS A 101 9.96 16.21 19.44
C LYS A 101 9.32 15.75 18.12
N TRP A 102 9.96 14.83 17.40
CA TRP A 102 9.38 14.26 16.19
C TRP A 102 8.19 13.33 16.47
N GLN A 103 8.21 12.57 17.57
CA GLN A 103 7.09 11.74 18.03
C GLN A 103 5.90 12.60 18.44
N GLU A 104 6.09 13.62 19.27
CA GLU A 104 5.05 14.61 19.62
C GLU A 104 4.41 15.21 18.36
N LEU A 105 5.24 15.61 17.37
CA LEU A 105 4.76 16.10 16.08
C LEU A 105 4.03 15.04 15.24
N GLN A 106 4.33 13.74 15.39
CA GLN A 106 3.54 12.68 14.74
C GLN A 106 2.20 12.47 15.46
N GLU A 107 2.20 12.39 16.78
CA GLU A 107 1.00 12.24 17.59
C GLU A 107 0.02 13.40 17.38
N ASP A 108 0.51 14.63 17.35
CA ASP A 108 -0.30 15.81 17.05
C ASP A 108 -0.89 15.76 15.64
N ARG A 109 -0.15 15.24 14.65
CA ARG A 109 -0.67 15.04 13.29
C ARG A 109 -1.74 13.96 13.25
N VAL A 110 -1.58 12.85 13.99
CA VAL A 110 -2.58 11.79 14.11
C VAL A 110 -3.83 12.32 14.82
N ARG A 111 -3.68 12.93 16.00
CA ARG A 111 -4.76 13.53 16.79
C ARG A 111 -5.58 14.55 15.99
N ARG A 112 -4.91 15.42 15.21
CA ARG A 112 -5.58 16.38 14.32
C ARG A 112 -6.29 15.70 13.15
N ALA A 113 -5.71 14.65 12.57
CA ALA A 113 -6.35 13.87 11.49
C ALA A 113 -7.56 13.07 11.98
N GLU A 114 -7.51 12.50 13.19
CA GLU A 114 -8.63 11.81 13.83
C GLU A 114 -9.75 12.79 14.19
N ALA A 115 -9.42 13.94 14.80
CA ALA A 115 -10.40 15.00 15.06
C ALA A 115 -11.05 15.50 13.76
N ALA A 116 -10.28 15.63 12.67
CA ALA A 116 -10.82 16.01 11.36
C ALA A 116 -11.75 14.92 10.76
N LYS A 117 -11.42 13.63 10.92
CA LYS A 117 -12.32 12.52 10.53
C LYS A 117 -13.63 12.56 11.30
N ILE A 118 -13.58 12.67 12.64
CA ILE A 118 -14.76 12.76 13.50
C ILE A 118 -15.62 13.98 13.14
N GLN A 119 -15.01 15.13 12.81
CA GLN A 119 -15.75 16.29 12.31
C GLN A 119 -16.34 16.08 10.91
N ALA A 120 -15.67 15.35 10.02
CA ALA A 120 -16.21 15.03 8.70
C ALA A 120 -17.40 14.07 8.81
N GLU A 121 -17.30 13.03 9.64
CA GLU A 121 -18.38 12.06 9.89
C GLU A 121 -19.58 12.74 10.57
N SER A 122 -19.37 13.55 11.60
CA SER A 122 -20.47 14.29 12.25
C SER A 122 -21.09 15.38 11.36
N LYS A 123 -20.33 16.00 10.44
CA LYS A 123 -20.90 16.88 9.41
C LYS A 123 -21.70 16.11 8.35
N LYS A 124 -21.24 14.93 7.95
CA LYS A 124 -21.95 14.04 7.01
C LYS A 124 -23.26 13.54 7.62
N ALA A 125 -23.22 13.03 8.85
CA ALA A 125 -24.41 12.61 9.59
C ALA A 125 -25.43 13.76 9.77
N LYS A 126 -24.98 14.97 10.12
CA LYS A 126 -25.86 16.14 10.20
C LYS A 126 -26.40 16.62 8.85
N ALA A 127 -25.69 16.37 7.74
CA ALA A 127 -26.18 16.65 6.40
C ALA A 127 -27.22 15.62 5.96
N GLU A 128 -27.02 14.34 6.29
CA GLU A 128 -27.96 13.24 6.04
C GLU A 128 -29.24 13.39 6.89
N GLU A 129 -29.13 13.73 8.18
CA GLU A 129 -30.27 14.06 9.06
C GLU A 129 -31.06 15.28 8.56
N LYS A 130 -30.37 16.32 8.09
CA LYS A 130 -31.01 17.53 7.53
C LYS A 130 -31.62 17.30 6.13
N ALA A 131 -31.17 16.29 5.40
CA ALA A 131 -31.81 15.87 4.16
C ALA A 131 -33.09 15.08 4.46
N ALA A 132 -33.03 14.07 5.34
CA ALA A 132 -34.18 13.27 5.73
C ALA A 132 -35.32 14.11 6.35
N LYS A 133 -34.99 15.11 7.19
CA LYS A 133 -35.98 16.00 7.82
C LYS A 133 -36.59 17.07 6.88
N LYS A 134 -36.34 17.00 5.57
CA LYS A 134 -36.90 17.91 4.57
C LYS A 134 -37.97 17.25 3.67
N GLU A 135 -38.21 15.95 3.78
CA GLU A 135 -39.15 15.21 2.92
C GLU A 135 -40.54 14.97 3.54
N GLU A 136 -40.77 15.33 4.80
CA GLU A 136 -42.09 15.46 5.42
C GLU A 136 -42.20 16.90 5.98
N PRO A 137 -43.08 17.81 5.48
CA PRO A 137 -44.46 17.53 5.04
C PRO A 137 -44.97 18.37 3.83
N VAL A 138 -45.21 17.77 2.66
CA VAL A 138 -46.14 18.31 1.63
C VAL A 138 -46.87 17.15 0.94
N ALA A 139 -47.83 16.54 1.62
CA ALA A 139 -48.65 15.45 1.07
C ALA A 139 -50.03 15.34 1.75
N GLU A 140 -50.74 16.46 1.92
CA GLU A 140 -52.15 16.46 2.32
C GLU A 140 -52.94 17.57 1.59
N GLU A 141 -53.20 17.35 0.30
CA GLU A 141 -54.53 17.54 -0.31
C GLU A 141 -54.61 16.75 -1.62
N ALA A 142 -55.79 16.23 -1.97
CA ALA A 142 -56.01 15.16 -2.94
C ALA A 142 -56.85 15.66 -4.16
N PRO A 143 -57.53 14.80 -4.95
CA PRO A 143 -57.09 13.66 -5.79
C PRO A 143 -57.54 13.81 -7.28
N ALA A 144 -57.17 12.86 -8.17
CA ALA A 144 -58.10 12.11 -9.08
C ALA A 144 -57.46 11.53 -10.37
N ALA A 145 -58.03 10.38 -10.81
CA ALA A 145 -58.11 9.84 -12.18
C ALA A 145 -56.87 9.20 -12.88
N GLU A 146 -56.74 7.88 -12.70
CA GLU A 146 -56.37 6.90 -13.76
C GLU A 146 -57.63 6.45 -14.54
N PRO A 147 -57.59 5.60 -15.61
CA PRO A 147 -56.50 5.26 -16.56
C PRO A 147 -56.97 5.25 -18.05
N GLU A 148 -56.12 4.86 -19.03
CA GLU A 148 -56.42 3.81 -20.03
C GLU A 148 -55.29 3.53 -21.06
N LYS A 149 -55.05 2.23 -21.35
CA LYS A 149 -54.58 1.54 -22.60
C LYS A 149 -53.33 2.07 -23.35
N GLU A 150 -52.44 1.26 -23.93
CA GLU A 150 -52.65 0.07 -24.77
C GLU A 150 -51.50 -0.97 -24.67
N THR A 151 -51.74 -2.18 -25.21
CA THR A 151 -50.73 -3.21 -25.47
C THR A 151 -50.90 -3.79 -26.87
N LYS A 152 -49.77 -4.05 -27.56
CA LYS A 152 -49.47 -5.17 -28.50
C LYS A 152 -48.73 -4.78 -29.80
N ALA A 153 -47.96 -5.75 -30.31
CA ALA A 153 -47.22 -5.87 -31.58
C ALA A 153 -45.75 -5.36 -31.55
N GLU A 154 -44.68 -6.17 -31.66
CA GLU A 154 -44.31 -7.25 -32.63
C GLU A 154 -43.55 -6.67 -33.85
N ALA A 155 -42.47 -7.25 -34.39
CA ALA A 155 -41.74 -8.49 -34.08
C ALA A 155 -40.31 -8.18 -33.50
N GLU A 156 -39.19 -8.92 -33.63
CA GLU A 156 -38.83 -10.15 -34.37
C GLU A 156 -37.66 -10.94 -33.67
N SER A 157 -36.72 -11.52 -34.43
CA SER A 157 -35.57 -12.37 -34.01
C SER A 157 -34.33 -12.05 -34.90
N PRO A 158 -33.11 -12.64 -34.77
CA PRO A 158 -32.74 -13.83 -34.01
C PRO A 158 -31.44 -13.80 -33.19
N GLU A 159 -31.28 -14.89 -32.44
CA GLU A 159 -30.12 -15.39 -31.70
C GLU A 159 -28.94 -15.83 -32.60
N LYS A 160 -27.69 -15.59 -32.16
CA LYS A 160 -26.57 -16.50 -32.43
C LYS A 160 -25.48 -16.40 -31.35
N ALA A 161 -25.26 -17.50 -30.64
CA ALA A 161 -24.17 -17.65 -29.69
C ALA A 161 -23.02 -18.51 -30.25
N GLU A 162 -21.86 -18.35 -29.59
CA GLU A 162 -20.85 -19.39 -29.31
C GLU A 162 -19.84 -19.90 -30.37
N ALA A 163 -18.63 -20.16 -29.83
CA ALA A 163 -17.63 -21.18 -30.16
C ALA A 163 -16.38 -20.86 -31.02
N ALA A 164 -15.21 -21.02 -30.36
CA ALA A 164 -13.90 -21.53 -30.85
C ALA A 164 -13.09 -20.69 -31.90
N GLU A 165 -11.76 -20.76 -32.03
CA GLU A 165 -10.70 -21.52 -31.32
C GLU A 165 -9.33 -20.78 -31.35
N GLU A 166 -8.23 -21.45 -30.97
CA GLU A 166 -6.84 -20.94 -30.84
C GLU A 166 -6.14 -20.57 -32.18
N PRO A 167 -4.87 -20.09 -32.17
CA PRO A 167 -3.75 -21.05 -32.13
C PRO A 167 -2.52 -20.66 -31.28
N VAL A 168 -1.71 -21.68 -30.99
CA VAL A 168 -0.36 -21.61 -30.39
C VAL A 168 0.69 -22.08 -31.42
N ALA A 169 1.92 -21.59 -31.24
CA ALA A 169 3.22 -22.07 -31.76
C ALA A 169 3.85 -21.26 -32.92
N GLU A 170 5.10 -20.81 -32.70
CA GLU A 170 6.29 -21.37 -33.37
C GLU A 170 7.57 -20.89 -32.63
N GLU A 171 8.53 -21.79 -32.38
CA GLU A 171 9.92 -21.45 -32.01
C GLU A 171 10.79 -21.56 -33.25
N THR A 172 11.76 -20.65 -33.45
CA THR A 172 13.04 -21.03 -34.08
C THR A 172 14.20 -20.19 -33.56
N GLU A 173 15.32 -20.88 -33.47
CA GLU A 173 16.61 -20.53 -32.91
C GLU A 173 17.46 -19.72 -33.91
N SER A 174 18.24 -18.75 -33.41
CA SER A 174 19.46 -18.30 -34.11
C SER A 174 20.46 -17.70 -33.12
N GLU A 175 21.56 -18.43 -32.93
CA GLU A 175 22.77 -18.03 -32.20
C GLU A 175 23.64 -17.07 -33.06
N GLU A 176 24.83 -16.71 -32.59
CA GLU A 176 25.86 -15.87 -33.25
C GLU A 176 25.62 -14.35 -33.38
N LYS A 177 26.17 -13.61 -32.41
CA LYS A 177 27.28 -12.68 -32.73
C LYS A 177 28.20 -12.41 -31.53
N LYS A 178 29.28 -13.19 -31.44
CA LYS A 178 30.49 -12.85 -30.68
C LYS A 178 31.73 -12.98 -31.57
N SER A 179 31.72 -12.18 -32.62
CA SER A 179 32.81 -11.78 -33.51
C SER A 179 32.32 -10.46 -34.14
N GLU A 180 33.08 -9.38 -34.25
CA GLU A 180 34.54 -9.23 -34.28
C GLU A 180 35.07 -8.31 -33.17
N GLU A 181 36.09 -8.77 -32.45
CA GLU A 181 37.13 -7.90 -31.87
C GLU A 181 38.40 -8.13 -32.69
N ALA A 182 38.45 -7.53 -33.88
CA ALA A 182 39.64 -7.47 -34.74
C ALA A 182 39.49 -6.36 -35.78
N SER A 183 40.48 -5.47 -35.87
CA SER A 183 40.71 -4.51 -36.97
C SER A 183 39.70 -3.37 -37.16
N ASN A 184 39.82 -2.30 -36.36
CA ASN A 184 40.49 -1.05 -36.81
C ASN A 184 40.60 -0.03 -35.65
#